data_AF-A0A945ZPV5-F1
#
_entry.id   AF-A0A945ZPV5-F1
#
_cell.length_a   1.000
_cell.length_b   1.000
_cell.length_c   1.000
_cell.angle_alpha   90.00
_cell.angle_beta   90.00
_cell.angle_gamma   90.00
#
_symmetry.space_group_name_H-M   'P 1'
#
loop_
_entity.id
_entity.type
_entity.pdbx_description
1 polymer ?
#
loop_
_entity_poly.entity_id
_entity_poly.type
_entity_poly.pdbx_seq_one_letter_code
_entity_poly.pdbx_strand_id
1 'polypeptide(L)'
;MNKLIPFLFLAVFVTLSSCSKEEGCTYPNACNYDSDAVLDDGSCEYEACSGCTDPSALNYDASAESDDGGCIFDPAVSTANCESNVEFDSYSYPVVAIGGQCWFAENLRSSVFQDGSEIPLEDGSNFPNLESPARTTYSNSEFIFNNYGHLYNAHAATTSINGGICPSGWHVPTELDWVELESFLYAAGHGERMGVALKSTSGWAANGNGEDLFGFNGIGGGHAWPDGGFYSYNVWGAYWSSTETEAVPTSANYRQLGNSTDQLENGSYWSVTGCSVRCIED
;
A
#
# COMPACT_ATOMS: atom_id res chain seq x y z
N MET A 1 -105.18 -43.32 4.09
CA MET A 1 -103.86 -42.99 4.67
C MET A 1 -102.86 -42.91 3.52
N ASN A 2 -102.64 -41.72 2.95
CA ASN A 2 -101.57 -41.49 1.97
C ASN A 2 -100.42 -40.76 2.69
N LYS A 3 -99.28 -41.43 2.87
CA LYS A 3 -98.07 -40.80 3.41
C LYS A 3 -97.21 -40.29 2.25
N LEU A 4 -97.08 -38.97 2.15
CA LEU A 4 -96.06 -38.31 1.34
C LEU A 4 -94.69 -38.44 2.03
N ILE A 5 -93.68 -38.87 1.29
CA ILE A 5 -92.27 -38.90 1.71
C ILE A 5 -91.61 -37.63 1.17
N PRO A 6 -90.94 -36.80 1.99
CA PRO A 6 -90.23 -35.64 1.48
C PRO A 6 -88.89 -36.08 0.88
N PHE A 7 -88.64 -35.69 -0.37
CA PHE A 7 -87.33 -35.81 -1.02
C PHE A 7 -86.38 -34.79 -0.41
N LEU A 8 -85.32 -35.26 0.23
CA LEU A 8 -84.24 -34.43 0.75
C LEU A 8 -83.34 -34.02 -0.43
N PHE A 9 -83.42 -32.76 -0.85
CA PHE A 9 -82.52 -32.19 -1.86
C PHE A 9 -81.14 -31.97 -1.24
N LEU A 10 -80.16 -32.79 -1.61
CA LEU A 10 -78.76 -32.60 -1.23
C LEU A 10 -78.15 -31.54 -2.16
N ALA A 11 -78.01 -30.31 -1.67
CA ALA A 11 -77.29 -29.25 -2.38
C ALA A 11 -75.78 -29.51 -2.27
N VAL A 12 -75.17 -29.96 -3.38
CA VAL A 12 -73.71 -30.06 -3.50
C VAL A 12 -73.18 -28.64 -3.74
N PHE A 13 -72.59 -28.04 -2.71
CA PHE A 13 -71.80 -26.82 -2.86
C PHE A 13 -70.46 -27.18 -3.51
N VAL A 14 -70.33 -26.89 -4.80
CA VAL A 14 -69.02 -26.89 -5.47
C VAL A 14 -68.31 -25.62 -5.05
N THR A 15 -67.42 -25.72 -4.07
CA THR A 15 -66.46 -24.64 -3.80
C THR A 15 -65.49 -24.60 -4.97
N LEU A 16 -65.64 -23.63 -5.88
CA LEU A 16 -64.57 -23.25 -6.79
C LEU A 16 -63.44 -22.74 -5.90
N SER A 17 -62.49 -23.63 -5.59
CA SER A 17 -61.21 -23.21 -5.06
C SER A 17 -60.67 -22.24 -6.09
N SER A 18 -60.63 -20.95 -5.73
CA SER A 18 -59.89 -19.96 -6.49
C SER A 18 -58.53 -20.59 -6.78
N CYS A 19 -58.14 -20.62 -8.05
CA CYS A 19 -56.74 -20.82 -8.38
C CYS A 19 -56.02 -19.65 -7.69
N SER A 20 -55.40 -19.86 -6.53
CA SER A 20 -54.37 -18.94 -6.07
C SER A 20 -53.34 -18.98 -7.18
N LYS A 21 -53.24 -17.89 -7.93
CA LYS A 21 -52.10 -17.73 -8.81
C LYS A 21 -50.95 -17.51 -7.85
N GLU A 22 -50.05 -18.48 -7.74
CA GLU A 22 -48.85 -18.33 -6.92
C GLU A 22 -48.06 -17.18 -7.58
N GLU A 23 -48.15 -16.02 -6.96
CA GLU A 23 -47.55 -14.75 -7.36
C GLU A 23 -46.27 -14.57 -6.56
N GLY A 24 -45.17 -14.24 -7.25
CA GLY A 24 -43.84 -14.09 -6.66
C GLY A 24 -42.80 -13.86 -7.75
N CYS A 25 -41.53 -13.71 -7.38
CA CYS A 25 -40.49 -13.48 -8.37
C CYS A 25 -40.23 -14.73 -9.22
N THR A 26 -40.42 -14.62 -10.55
CA THR A 26 -40.28 -15.76 -11.47
C THR A 26 -38.91 -15.87 -12.14
N TYR A 27 -37.99 -14.96 -11.81
CA TYR A 27 -36.66 -14.87 -12.43
C TYR A 27 -35.62 -15.64 -11.62
N PRO A 28 -35.03 -16.73 -12.15
CA PRO A 28 -34.08 -17.57 -11.40
C PRO A 28 -32.78 -16.88 -10.97
N ASN A 29 -32.51 -15.68 -11.49
CA ASN A 29 -31.35 -14.87 -11.16
C ASN A 29 -31.67 -13.76 -10.14
N ALA A 30 -32.86 -13.74 -9.56
CA ALA A 30 -33.24 -12.84 -8.48
C ALA A 30 -33.06 -13.50 -7.11
N CYS A 31 -32.66 -12.71 -6.13
CA CYS A 31 -32.40 -13.10 -4.74
C CYS A 31 -33.60 -13.68 -4.01
N ASN A 32 -34.81 -13.30 -4.44
CA ASN A 32 -36.07 -13.78 -3.88
C ASN A 32 -36.86 -14.63 -4.91
N TYR A 33 -36.15 -15.34 -5.79
CA TYR A 33 -36.76 -16.28 -6.73
C TYR A 33 -37.66 -17.29 -6.01
N ASP A 34 -38.90 -17.40 -6.48
CA ASP A 34 -39.88 -18.37 -6.02
C ASP A 34 -40.13 -19.41 -7.11
N SER A 35 -39.75 -20.66 -6.86
CA SER A 35 -39.92 -21.75 -7.82
C SER A 35 -41.38 -22.19 -8.00
N ASP A 36 -42.24 -21.86 -7.04
CA ASP A 36 -43.67 -22.16 -7.08
C ASP A 36 -44.47 -21.02 -7.75
N ALA A 37 -43.87 -19.83 -7.88
CA ALA A 37 -44.48 -18.70 -8.57
C ALA A 37 -44.66 -18.97 -10.08
N VAL A 38 -45.89 -18.78 -10.56
CA VAL A 38 -46.28 -18.89 -11.97
C VAL A 38 -46.62 -17.54 -12.61
N LEU A 39 -46.67 -16.48 -11.79
CA LEU A 39 -46.79 -15.10 -12.26
C LEU A 39 -45.82 -14.20 -11.50
N ASP A 40 -45.06 -13.43 -12.26
CA ASP A 40 -44.23 -12.36 -11.72
C ASP A 40 -45.10 -11.25 -11.11
N ASP A 41 -44.88 -10.96 -9.84
CA ASP A 41 -45.57 -9.88 -9.11
C ASP A 41 -44.77 -8.56 -9.08
N GLY A 42 -43.60 -8.54 -9.73
CA GLY A 42 -42.69 -7.40 -9.75
C GLY A 42 -41.89 -7.23 -8.46
N SER A 43 -41.89 -8.22 -7.55
CA SER A 43 -41.13 -8.17 -6.28
C SER A 43 -39.65 -8.54 -6.42
N CYS A 44 -39.17 -8.91 -7.61
CA CYS A 44 -37.80 -9.42 -7.79
C CYS A 44 -36.71 -8.47 -7.28
N GLU A 45 -35.89 -8.97 -6.35
CA GLU A 45 -34.74 -8.28 -5.79
C GLU A 45 -33.47 -8.84 -6.43
N TYR A 46 -32.60 -7.96 -6.93
CA TYR A 46 -31.32 -8.36 -7.57
C TYR A 46 -30.09 -7.92 -6.78
N GLU A 47 -30.26 -7.03 -5.79
CA GLU A 47 -29.16 -6.51 -4.98
C GLU A 47 -29.23 -6.95 -3.52
N ALA A 48 -30.35 -7.55 -3.08
CA ALA A 48 -30.55 -7.92 -1.68
C ALA A 48 -29.72 -9.13 -1.22
N CYS A 49 -29.23 -9.94 -2.17
CA CYS A 49 -28.32 -11.06 -1.97
C CYS A 49 -26.92 -10.75 -2.53
N SER A 50 -26.64 -9.49 -2.85
CA SER A 50 -25.34 -9.06 -3.31
C SER A 50 -24.47 -8.72 -2.10
N GLY A 51 -23.26 -9.28 -2.08
CA GLY A 51 -22.29 -9.11 -1.02
C GLY A 51 -21.03 -9.91 -1.33
N CYS A 52 -20.02 -9.86 -0.48
CA CYS A 52 -18.77 -10.58 -0.77
C CYS A 52 -18.98 -12.10 -0.69
N THR A 53 -18.83 -12.81 -1.82
CA THR A 53 -18.99 -14.27 -1.89
C THR A 53 -17.69 -15.06 -1.64
N ASP A 54 -16.55 -14.37 -1.46
CA ASP A 54 -15.25 -15.00 -1.25
C ASP A 54 -15.00 -15.32 0.23
N PRO A 55 -14.87 -16.60 0.63
CA PRO A 55 -14.63 -17.00 2.02
C PRO A 55 -13.30 -16.52 2.62
N SER A 56 -12.37 -16.03 1.78
CA SER A 56 -11.08 -15.48 2.22
C SER A 56 -11.11 -13.97 2.49
N ALA A 57 -12.23 -13.29 2.22
CA ALA A 57 -12.41 -11.88 2.53
C ALA A 57 -12.79 -11.64 4.01
N LEU A 58 -12.34 -10.51 4.57
CA LEU A 58 -12.68 -10.02 5.90
C LEU A 58 -14.18 -9.67 6.04
N ASN A 59 -14.82 -9.25 4.95
CA ASN A 59 -16.25 -8.96 4.90
C ASN A 59 -17.04 -10.05 4.16
N TYR A 60 -16.54 -11.29 4.15
CA TYR A 60 -17.26 -12.43 3.57
C TYR A 60 -18.69 -12.52 4.13
N ASP A 61 -19.66 -12.54 3.23
CA ASP A 61 -21.08 -12.73 3.54
C ASP A 61 -21.52 -14.12 3.05
N ALA A 62 -21.70 -15.04 3.99
CA ALA A 62 -22.17 -16.39 3.68
C ALA A 62 -23.61 -16.46 3.15
N SER A 63 -24.36 -15.36 3.23
CA SER A 63 -25.71 -15.22 2.68
C SER A 63 -25.75 -14.58 1.29
N ALA A 64 -24.62 -14.07 0.79
CA ALA A 64 -24.54 -13.53 -0.57
C ALA A 64 -24.58 -14.64 -1.61
N GLU A 65 -25.45 -14.47 -2.62
CA GLU A 65 -25.56 -15.38 -3.78
C GLU A 65 -24.86 -14.81 -5.02
N SER A 66 -24.53 -13.52 -5.01
CA SER A 66 -23.82 -12.81 -6.08
C SER A 66 -22.77 -11.87 -5.48
N ASP A 67 -21.58 -11.83 -6.10
CA ASP A 67 -20.53 -10.90 -5.72
C ASP A 67 -20.91 -9.47 -6.15
N ASP A 68 -20.85 -8.53 -5.20
CA ASP A 68 -21.07 -7.09 -5.44
C ASP A 68 -19.78 -6.34 -5.82
N GLY A 69 -18.64 -7.04 -5.83
CA GLY A 69 -17.31 -6.46 -6.04
C GLY A 69 -16.77 -5.71 -4.83
N GLY A 70 -17.44 -5.82 -3.68
CA GLY A 70 -17.11 -5.16 -2.42
C GLY A 70 -16.23 -5.97 -1.48
N CYS A 71 -15.68 -7.12 -1.90
CA CYS A 71 -14.81 -7.93 -1.06
C CYS A 71 -13.60 -7.16 -0.53
N ILE A 72 -13.48 -7.09 0.79
CA ILE A 72 -12.36 -6.55 1.55
C ILE A 72 -11.52 -7.74 1.97
N PHE A 73 -10.35 -7.91 1.36
CA PHE A 73 -9.40 -8.93 1.79
C PHE A 73 -8.50 -8.39 2.89
N ASP A 74 -7.95 -9.27 3.72
CA ASP A 74 -6.88 -8.87 4.63
C ASP A 74 -5.65 -8.55 3.78
N PRO A 75 -5.18 -7.28 3.74
CA PRO A 75 -3.92 -6.98 3.07
C PRO A 75 -2.70 -7.58 3.74
N ALA A 76 -2.84 -8.22 4.91
CA ALA A 76 -1.73 -8.70 5.70
C ALA A 76 -0.91 -9.83 5.06
N VAL A 77 -1.30 -10.38 3.90
CA VAL A 77 -0.41 -11.30 3.20
C VAL A 77 0.46 -10.50 2.24
N SER A 78 1.55 -9.97 2.77
CA SER A 78 2.73 -9.77 1.93
C SER A 78 3.04 -11.10 1.25
N THR A 79 2.94 -11.14 -0.08
CA THR A 79 3.13 -12.34 -0.90
C THR A 79 4.59 -12.57 -1.27
N ALA A 80 5.44 -11.56 -1.05
CA ALA A 80 6.87 -11.66 -1.30
C ALA A 80 7.54 -12.64 -0.34
N ASN A 81 8.40 -13.51 -0.87
CA ASN A 81 9.23 -14.43 -0.09
C ASN A 81 10.62 -13.81 0.10
N CYS A 82 10.73 -12.88 1.05
CA CYS A 82 11.96 -12.15 1.29
C CYS A 82 12.95 -12.93 2.17
N GLU A 83 14.24 -12.71 1.92
CA GLU A 83 15.26 -12.98 2.94
C GLU A 83 14.99 -12.15 4.20
N SER A 84 15.41 -12.60 5.38
CA SER A 84 15.21 -11.82 6.61
C SER A 84 16.19 -10.65 6.72
N ASN A 85 17.39 -10.83 6.17
CA ASN A 85 18.50 -9.89 6.27
C ASN A 85 19.40 -9.98 5.05
N VAL A 86 19.98 -8.86 4.65
CA VAL A 86 20.97 -8.76 3.57
C VAL A 86 22.26 -8.12 4.10
N GLU A 87 23.39 -8.77 3.86
CA GLU A 87 24.71 -8.24 4.24
C GLU A 87 25.25 -7.32 3.15
N PHE A 88 25.54 -6.07 3.50
CA PHE A 88 26.15 -5.11 2.59
C PHE A 88 26.98 -4.07 3.34
N ASP A 89 28.15 -3.72 2.81
CA ASP A 89 29.11 -2.80 3.46
C ASP A 89 29.39 -3.12 4.94
N SER A 90 29.63 -4.40 5.24
CA SER A 90 29.88 -4.90 6.61
C SER A 90 28.73 -4.64 7.60
N TYR A 91 27.51 -4.46 7.09
CA TYR A 91 26.31 -4.22 7.87
C TYR A 91 25.17 -5.13 7.43
N SER A 92 24.35 -5.56 8.39
CA SER A 92 23.21 -6.46 8.16
C SER A 92 21.93 -5.64 8.11
N TYR A 93 21.33 -5.52 6.93
CA TYR A 93 20.09 -4.80 6.73
C TYR A 93 18.89 -5.73 6.93
N PRO A 94 17.98 -5.46 7.88
CA PRO A 94 16.72 -6.18 7.98
C PRO A 94 15.85 -5.89 6.75
N VAL A 95 15.12 -6.91 6.31
CA VAL A 95 14.23 -6.85 5.15
C VAL A 95 12.80 -7.15 5.57
N VAL A 96 11.84 -6.45 4.97
CA VAL A 96 10.41 -6.64 5.17
C VAL A 96 9.71 -6.86 3.85
N ALA A 97 8.73 -7.76 3.88
CA ALA A 97 7.82 -7.98 2.78
C ALA A 97 6.66 -6.98 2.87
N ILE A 98 6.41 -6.21 1.82
CA ILE A 98 5.27 -5.30 1.72
C ILE A 98 4.57 -5.57 0.39
N GLY A 99 3.39 -6.19 0.45
CA GLY A 99 2.74 -6.71 -0.74
C GLY A 99 3.64 -7.73 -1.46
N GLY A 100 3.88 -7.51 -2.75
CA GLY A 100 4.75 -8.34 -3.58
C GLY A 100 6.23 -7.97 -3.55
N GLN A 101 6.64 -7.01 -2.72
CA GLN A 101 7.99 -6.42 -2.75
C GLN A 101 8.78 -6.68 -1.47
N CYS A 102 10.09 -6.84 -1.61
CA CYS A 102 11.04 -6.94 -0.50
C CYS A 102 11.81 -5.64 -0.33
N TRP A 103 11.61 -4.99 0.82
CA TRP A 103 12.16 -3.67 1.12
C TRP A 103 13.16 -3.75 2.26
N PHE A 104 14.20 -2.92 2.22
CA PHE A 104 14.98 -2.65 3.42
C PHE A 104 14.07 -2.02 4.47
N ALA A 105 14.13 -2.51 5.71
CA ALA A 105 13.40 -1.98 6.86
C ALA A 105 14.10 -0.79 7.52
N GLU A 106 15.20 -0.31 6.95
CA GLU A 106 15.91 0.88 7.41
C GLU A 106 16.62 1.60 6.27
N ASN A 107 17.01 2.85 6.51
CA ASN A 107 17.74 3.64 5.54
C ASN A 107 19.13 3.06 5.27
N LEU A 108 19.55 3.18 4.02
CA LEU A 108 20.88 2.77 3.58
C LEU A 108 21.98 3.53 4.36
N ARG A 109 23.00 2.78 4.77
CA ARG A 109 24.17 3.29 5.50
C ARG A 109 25.47 3.08 4.73
N SER A 110 25.39 2.55 3.51
CA SER A 110 26.55 2.17 2.71
C SER A 110 27.48 3.34 2.43
N SER A 111 28.75 3.10 2.66
CA SER A 111 29.87 3.95 2.29
C SER A 111 30.46 3.60 0.91
N VAL A 112 29.96 2.53 0.29
CA VAL A 112 30.48 2.00 -0.97
C VAL A 112 29.38 1.78 -2.00
N PHE A 113 29.77 1.84 -3.27
CA PHE A 113 28.97 1.30 -4.38
C PHE A 113 28.95 -0.23 -4.34
N GLN A 114 28.10 -0.83 -5.18
CA GLN A 114 27.94 -2.28 -5.28
C GLN A 114 29.27 -3.01 -5.56
N ASP A 115 30.19 -2.41 -6.33
CA ASP A 115 31.51 -2.98 -6.61
C ASP A 115 32.55 -2.81 -5.49
N GLY A 116 32.19 -2.13 -4.39
CA GLY A 116 33.06 -1.85 -3.24
C GLY A 116 33.89 -0.57 -3.34
N SER A 117 33.78 0.19 -4.44
CA SER A 117 34.39 1.52 -4.53
C SER A 117 33.71 2.52 -3.60
N GLU A 118 34.46 3.48 -3.07
CA GLU A 118 33.95 4.43 -2.08
C GLU A 118 32.98 5.45 -2.70
N ILE A 119 31.86 5.69 -2.01
CA ILE A 119 31.00 6.85 -2.23
C ILE A 119 31.59 8.00 -1.40
N PRO A 120 32.05 9.10 -2.02
CA PRO A 120 32.67 10.22 -1.32
C PRO A 120 31.81 10.76 -0.18
N LEU A 121 32.41 10.90 1.01
CA LEU A 121 31.80 11.55 2.16
C LEU A 121 32.08 13.06 2.12
N GLU A 122 31.03 13.86 2.12
CA GLU A 122 31.11 15.31 1.99
C GLU A 122 30.44 16.03 3.16
N ASP A 123 30.98 17.19 3.49
CA ASP A 123 30.42 18.17 4.41
C ASP A 123 29.14 18.77 3.82
N GLY A 124 28.21 19.20 4.68
CA GLY A 124 27.02 19.95 4.24
C GLY A 124 27.39 21.16 3.36
N SER A 125 28.48 21.86 3.66
CA SER A 125 28.93 23.02 2.87
C SER A 125 29.38 22.69 1.43
N ASN A 126 29.78 21.45 1.16
CA ASN A 126 30.23 21.04 -0.17
C ASN A 126 29.09 20.50 -1.02
N PHE A 127 28.06 19.93 -0.38
CA PHE A 127 26.89 19.32 -1.02
C PHE A 127 26.23 20.16 -2.14
N PRO A 128 26.03 21.49 -1.98
CA PRO A 128 25.35 22.33 -2.97
C PRO A 128 25.91 22.34 -4.39
N ASN A 129 27.20 22.05 -4.58
CA ASN A 129 27.89 22.23 -5.86
C ASN A 129 28.39 20.89 -6.45
N LEU A 130 27.95 19.75 -5.92
CA LEU A 130 28.41 18.44 -6.36
C LEU A 130 27.69 18.00 -7.64
N GLU A 131 28.47 17.70 -8.68
CA GLU A 131 27.98 17.09 -9.92
C GLU A 131 28.29 15.59 -9.98
N SER A 132 28.75 15.01 -8.88
CA SER A 132 29.13 13.60 -8.74
C SER A 132 28.40 12.94 -7.57
N PRO A 133 28.28 11.60 -7.57
CA PRO A 133 27.77 10.85 -6.42
C PRO A 133 28.48 11.24 -5.12
N ALA A 134 27.70 11.48 -4.08
CA ALA A 134 28.22 11.73 -2.74
C ALA A 134 27.21 11.35 -1.66
N ARG A 135 27.74 11.16 -0.45
CA ARG A 135 26.99 10.94 0.78
C ARG A 135 27.39 11.96 1.83
N THR A 136 26.50 12.21 2.78
CA THR A 136 26.79 12.98 3.99
C THR A 136 26.07 12.36 5.19
N THR A 137 26.29 12.94 6.37
CA THR A 137 25.56 12.62 7.59
C THR A 137 24.93 13.89 8.13
N TYR A 138 23.73 13.79 8.72
CA TYR A 138 23.03 14.95 9.22
C TYR A 138 23.88 15.69 10.26
N SER A 139 24.33 16.90 9.93
CA SER A 139 25.17 17.74 10.79
C SER A 139 26.41 17.03 11.36
N ASN A 140 27.02 16.08 10.63
CA ASN A 140 28.17 15.30 11.08
C ASN A 140 27.93 14.53 12.40
N SER A 141 26.67 14.17 12.68
CA SER A 141 26.29 13.51 13.92
C SER A 141 26.35 11.99 13.80
N GLU A 142 27.28 11.36 14.51
CA GLU A 142 27.39 9.90 14.61
C GLU A 142 26.11 9.28 15.21
N PHE A 143 25.47 9.96 16.15
CA PHE A 143 24.19 9.52 16.70
C PHE A 143 23.10 9.46 15.63
N ILE A 144 23.00 10.48 14.78
CA ILE A 144 21.98 10.49 13.71
C ILE A 144 22.34 9.45 12.66
N PHE A 145 23.60 9.34 12.25
CA PHE A 145 24.05 8.29 11.33
C PHE A 145 23.67 6.88 11.82
N ASN A 146 23.94 6.57 13.09
CA ASN A 146 23.66 5.25 13.66
C ASN A 146 22.16 4.91 13.75
N ASN A 147 21.28 5.90 13.69
CA ASN A 147 19.83 5.71 13.77
C ASN A 147 19.10 5.93 12.43
N TYR A 148 19.69 6.70 11.50
CA TYR A 148 19.00 7.18 10.29
C TYR A 148 19.78 6.94 8.99
N GLY A 149 21.01 6.43 9.07
CA GLY A 149 21.86 6.16 7.92
C GLY A 149 22.44 7.42 7.27
N HIS A 150 22.82 7.28 6.01
CA HIS A 150 23.39 8.37 5.22
C HIS A 150 22.30 9.15 4.47
N LEU A 151 22.65 10.39 4.14
CA LEU A 151 21.95 11.18 3.15
C LEU A 151 22.78 11.16 1.87
N TYR A 152 22.20 10.73 0.77
CA TYR A 152 22.84 10.63 -0.54
C TYR A 152 22.30 11.72 -1.44
N ASN A 153 23.14 12.27 -2.32
CA ASN A 153 22.63 13.12 -3.39
C ASN A 153 21.94 12.28 -4.48
N ALA A 154 21.15 12.92 -5.34
CA ALA A 154 20.48 12.20 -6.42
C ALA A 154 21.49 11.58 -7.39
N HIS A 155 22.65 12.20 -7.61
CA HIS A 155 23.72 11.64 -8.42
C HIS A 155 24.16 10.26 -7.91
N ALA A 156 24.19 10.03 -6.60
CA ALA A 156 24.45 8.71 -6.03
C ALA A 156 23.22 7.79 -6.11
N ALA A 157 22.02 8.32 -5.90
CA ALA A 157 20.79 7.52 -5.87
C ALA A 157 20.32 7.02 -7.25
N THR A 158 20.62 7.74 -8.33
CA THR A 158 20.17 7.38 -9.69
C THR A 158 21.27 6.76 -10.55
N THR A 159 22.52 6.72 -10.07
CA THR A 159 23.63 6.25 -10.90
C THR A 159 23.65 4.73 -11.04
N SER A 160 24.01 4.28 -12.24
CA SER A 160 24.39 2.90 -12.53
C SER A 160 25.92 2.70 -12.52
N ILE A 161 26.69 3.77 -12.28
CA ILE A 161 28.15 3.68 -12.12
C ILE A 161 28.45 2.73 -10.97
N ASN A 162 29.42 1.83 -11.17
CA ASN A 162 29.88 0.88 -10.17
C ASN A 162 28.76 -0.03 -9.62
N GLY A 163 27.69 -0.20 -10.39
CA GLY A 163 26.52 -1.01 -10.02
C GLY A 163 25.47 -0.29 -9.17
N GLY A 164 25.66 1.00 -8.87
CA GLY A 164 24.78 1.76 -8.00
C GLY A 164 25.11 1.56 -6.51
N ILE A 165 24.23 2.03 -5.63
CA ILE A 165 24.51 2.14 -4.19
C ILE A 165 23.82 1.07 -3.33
N CYS A 166 22.96 0.24 -3.92
CA CYS A 166 22.35 -0.91 -3.26
C CYS A 166 23.17 -2.19 -3.52
N PRO A 167 23.03 -3.24 -2.70
CA PRO A 167 23.74 -4.51 -2.93
C PRO A 167 23.30 -5.21 -4.21
N SER A 168 24.02 -6.27 -4.59
CA SER A 168 23.61 -7.08 -5.75
C SER A 168 22.27 -7.75 -5.58
N GLY A 169 21.41 -7.64 -6.61
CA GLY A 169 20.02 -8.08 -6.57
C GLY A 169 19.08 -7.07 -5.92
N TRP A 170 19.57 -5.85 -5.65
CA TRP A 170 18.82 -4.77 -5.04
C TRP A 170 19.12 -3.45 -5.75
N HIS A 171 18.12 -2.57 -5.80
CA HIS A 171 18.25 -1.26 -6.42
C HIS A 171 17.60 -0.15 -5.58
N VAL A 172 17.91 1.10 -5.94
CA VAL A 172 17.18 2.26 -5.43
C VAL A 172 15.82 2.28 -6.13
N PRO A 173 14.68 2.36 -5.41
CA PRO A 173 13.35 2.16 -5.98
C PRO A 173 13.09 3.09 -7.15
N THR A 174 12.46 2.59 -8.19
CA THR A 174 11.95 3.37 -9.31
C THR A 174 10.56 3.95 -8.99
N GLU A 175 10.01 4.80 -9.87
CA GLU A 175 8.61 5.22 -9.76
C GLU A 175 7.65 4.04 -9.86
N LEU A 176 8.00 2.98 -10.61
CA LEU A 176 7.14 1.79 -10.71
C LEU A 176 7.08 1.09 -9.35
N ASP A 177 8.22 0.92 -8.69
CA ASP A 177 8.28 0.28 -7.37
C ASP A 177 7.46 1.04 -6.32
N TRP A 178 7.56 2.37 -6.33
CA TRP A 178 6.74 3.22 -5.45
C TRP A 178 5.24 3.12 -5.77
N VAL A 179 4.87 3.11 -7.04
CA VAL A 179 3.45 2.95 -7.46
C VAL A 179 2.90 1.59 -7.07
N GLU A 180 3.70 0.53 -7.12
CA GLU A 180 3.31 -0.80 -6.64
C GLU A 180 3.08 -0.82 -5.13
N LEU A 181 3.98 -0.22 -4.34
CA LEU A 181 3.80 -0.04 -2.90
C LEU A 181 2.52 0.73 -2.59
N GLU A 182 2.30 1.87 -3.24
CA GLU A 182 1.09 2.69 -3.08
C GLU A 182 -0.18 1.93 -3.44
N SER A 183 -0.14 1.15 -4.53
CA SER A 183 -1.27 0.33 -4.98
C SER A 183 -1.60 -0.76 -3.97
N PHE A 184 -0.59 -1.42 -3.41
CA PHE A 184 -0.77 -2.38 -2.33
C PHE A 184 -1.39 -1.72 -1.10
N LEU A 185 -0.86 -0.58 -0.65
CA LEU A 185 -1.40 0.15 0.50
C LEU A 185 -2.84 0.62 0.28
N TYR A 186 -3.19 1.01 -0.95
CA TYR A 186 -4.56 1.37 -1.30
C TYR A 186 -5.48 0.15 -1.21
N ALA A 187 -5.12 -0.97 -1.84
CA ALA A 187 -5.88 -2.22 -1.77
C ALA A 187 -6.00 -2.74 -0.32
N ALA A 188 -5.02 -2.40 0.51
CA ALA A 188 -4.99 -2.66 1.93
C ALA A 188 -5.87 -1.76 2.80
N GLY A 189 -6.63 -0.84 2.20
CA GLY A 189 -7.46 0.09 2.96
C GLY A 189 -6.66 1.20 3.67
N HIS A 190 -5.39 1.39 3.29
CA HIS A 190 -4.54 2.47 3.80
C HIS A 190 -4.33 3.62 2.82
N GLY A 191 -5.08 3.66 1.71
CA GLY A 191 -4.95 4.70 0.68
C GLY A 191 -5.04 6.14 1.20
N GLU A 192 -5.88 6.39 2.21
CA GLU A 192 -6.05 7.72 2.82
C GLU A 192 -5.08 8.01 3.98
N ARG A 193 -4.17 7.08 4.28
CA ARG A 193 -3.28 7.13 5.46
C ARG A 193 -1.96 6.38 5.26
N MET A 194 -1.47 6.33 4.02
CA MET A 194 -0.27 5.57 3.65
C MET A 194 0.94 5.98 4.48
N GLY A 195 1.08 7.28 4.75
CA GLY A 195 2.15 7.81 5.56
C GLY A 195 2.10 7.35 7.02
N VAL A 196 0.92 7.30 7.64
CA VAL A 196 0.79 6.75 9.01
C VAL A 196 1.14 5.27 9.04
N ALA A 197 0.69 4.51 8.04
CA ALA A 197 0.93 3.08 7.95
C ALA A 197 2.42 2.72 7.81
N LEU A 198 3.20 3.55 7.09
CA LEU A 198 4.63 3.32 6.85
C LEU A 198 5.57 3.99 7.87
N LYS A 199 5.15 5.08 8.51
CA LYS A 199 5.98 5.79 9.49
C LYS A 199 6.26 4.90 10.69
N SER A 200 7.51 4.98 11.16
CA SER A 200 7.98 4.39 12.42
C SER A 200 7.13 4.84 13.62
N THR A 201 7.07 3.96 14.62
CA THR A 201 6.26 4.18 15.83
C THR A 201 6.84 5.22 16.80
N SER A 202 8.04 5.71 16.52
CA SER A 202 8.75 6.69 17.36
C SER A 202 9.69 7.56 16.52
N GLY A 203 10.22 8.64 17.11
CA GLY A 203 11.22 9.49 16.45
C GLY A 203 10.66 10.66 15.64
N TRP A 204 9.34 10.79 15.49
CA TRP A 204 8.72 11.95 14.84
C TRP A 204 8.38 13.06 15.85
N ALA A 205 8.57 14.31 15.44
CA ALA A 205 8.22 15.48 16.22
C ALA A 205 6.71 15.68 16.32
N ALA A 206 6.26 16.49 17.27
CA ALA A 206 4.85 16.89 17.43
C ALA A 206 3.84 15.74 17.55
N ASN A 207 4.25 14.61 18.15
CA ASN A 207 3.44 13.38 18.24
C ASN A 207 3.04 12.80 16.87
N GLY A 208 3.81 13.08 15.82
CA GLY A 208 3.53 12.65 14.45
C GLY A 208 3.97 11.24 14.09
N ASN A 209 4.17 10.36 15.09
CA ASN A 209 4.59 8.98 14.88
C ASN A 209 3.54 8.21 14.08
N GLY A 210 4.00 7.18 13.35
CA GLY A 210 3.12 6.26 12.63
C GLY A 210 2.86 4.97 13.41
N GLU A 211 2.40 3.97 12.66
CA GLU A 211 2.04 2.65 13.17
C GLU A 211 3.01 1.56 12.72
N ASP A 212 3.80 1.83 11.68
CA ASP A 212 4.72 0.87 11.06
C ASP A 212 4.10 -0.50 10.79
N LEU A 213 2.91 -0.51 10.20
CA LEU A 213 2.08 -1.71 10.03
C LEU A 213 2.76 -2.81 9.21
N PHE A 214 3.68 -2.42 8.34
CA PHE A 214 4.36 -3.29 7.38
C PHE A 214 5.86 -3.45 7.67
N GLY A 215 6.37 -2.84 8.75
CA GLY A 215 7.79 -2.89 9.12
C GLY A 215 8.71 -2.05 8.23
N PHE A 216 8.16 -1.17 7.39
CA PHE A 216 8.95 -0.23 6.57
C PHE A 216 9.82 0.70 7.41
N ASN A 217 9.37 1.02 8.63
CA ASN A 217 10.05 1.83 9.61
C ASN A 217 10.52 3.17 9.00
N GLY A 218 9.55 3.93 8.48
CA GLY A 218 9.76 5.24 7.88
C GLY A 218 10.17 6.28 8.93
N ILE A 219 11.35 6.85 8.83
CA ILE A 219 11.94 7.76 9.83
C ILE A 219 12.16 9.17 9.26
N GLY A 220 11.98 10.19 10.09
CA GLY A 220 12.22 11.59 9.74
C GLY A 220 13.69 11.96 9.73
N GLY A 221 14.49 11.38 8.81
CA GLY A 221 15.94 11.60 8.73
C GLY A 221 16.38 13.02 8.37
N GLY A 222 15.46 13.89 7.95
CA GLY A 222 15.76 15.22 7.43
C GLY A 222 16.50 15.19 6.10
N HIS A 223 17.05 16.34 5.71
CA HIS A 223 17.74 16.50 4.43
C HIS A 223 18.98 17.38 4.57
N ALA A 224 19.95 17.18 3.68
CA ALA A 224 20.99 18.15 3.39
C ALA A 224 20.51 19.04 2.23
N TRP A 225 20.43 20.34 2.44
CA TRP A 225 19.79 21.24 1.48
C TRP A 225 20.82 21.91 0.57
N PRO A 226 20.43 22.40 -0.63
CA PRO A 226 21.33 23.08 -1.56
C PRO A 226 21.93 24.40 -1.05
N ASP A 227 21.68 24.82 0.19
CA ASP A 227 22.36 25.95 0.85
C ASP A 227 23.49 25.49 1.79
N GLY A 228 23.71 24.17 1.88
CA GLY A 228 24.67 23.49 2.73
C GLY A 228 24.22 23.30 4.19
N GLY A 229 22.98 23.67 4.50
CA GLY A 229 22.34 23.43 5.78
C GLY A 229 21.67 22.07 5.87
N PHE A 230 21.35 21.67 7.10
CA PHE A 230 20.59 20.47 7.40
C PHE A 230 19.26 20.85 8.04
N TYR A 231 18.17 20.28 7.54
CA TYR A 231 16.83 20.66 7.94
C TYR A 231 15.93 19.46 8.18
N SER A 232 14.86 19.70 8.93
CA SER A 232 13.71 18.80 9.02
C SER A 232 13.97 17.47 9.70
N TYR A 233 15.03 17.36 10.50
CA TYR A 233 15.22 16.24 11.43
C TYR A 233 13.98 16.02 12.29
N ASN A 234 13.49 14.78 12.31
CA ASN A 234 12.25 14.31 12.93
C ASN A 234 10.95 14.93 12.40
N VAL A 235 11.02 15.71 11.32
CA VAL A 235 9.85 16.39 10.71
C VAL A 235 9.53 15.82 9.33
N TRP A 236 10.55 15.56 8.51
CA TRP A 236 10.42 14.98 7.18
C TRP A 236 11.43 13.87 6.97
N GLY A 237 11.02 12.82 6.27
CA GLY A 237 11.91 11.78 5.75
C GLY A 237 11.63 11.59 4.27
N ALA A 238 12.55 12.00 3.40
CA ALA A 238 12.48 11.75 1.96
C ALA A 238 13.38 10.58 1.54
N TYR A 239 12.87 9.80 0.60
CA TYR A 239 13.49 8.62 0.03
C TYR A 239 13.59 8.80 -1.48
N TRP A 240 14.80 8.64 -2.01
CA TRP A 240 15.01 8.81 -3.44
C TRP A 240 14.31 7.76 -4.29
N SER A 241 13.91 8.20 -5.49
CA SER A 241 13.60 7.35 -6.63
C SER A 241 14.76 7.38 -7.63
N SER A 242 15.10 6.23 -8.20
CA SER A 242 16.15 6.10 -9.23
C SER A 242 15.66 6.45 -10.64
N THR A 243 14.35 6.68 -10.81
CA THR A 243 13.79 7.06 -12.11
C THR A 243 14.27 8.44 -12.51
N GLU A 244 15.09 8.50 -13.56
CA GLU A 244 15.56 9.74 -14.14
C GLU A 244 14.43 10.43 -14.90
N THR A 245 14.22 11.72 -14.63
CA THR A 245 13.26 12.55 -15.35
C THR A 245 13.85 13.19 -16.60
N GLU A 246 15.18 13.27 -16.69
CA GLU A 246 15.92 13.91 -17.79
C GLU A 246 17.32 13.29 -17.96
N ALA A 247 17.90 13.43 -19.16
CA ALA A 247 19.22 12.87 -19.50
C ALA A 247 20.42 13.48 -18.74
N VAL A 248 20.22 14.63 -18.08
CA VAL A 248 21.17 15.23 -17.13
C VAL A 248 20.33 15.73 -15.95
N PRO A 249 20.14 14.93 -14.89
CA PRO A 249 19.15 15.24 -13.88
C PRO A 249 19.63 16.43 -13.04
N THR A 250 18.99 17.59 -13.25
CA THR A 250 19.05 18.73 -12.31
C THR A 250 18.13 18.52 -11.12
N SER A 251 17.27 17.50 -11.18
CA SER A 251 16.38 17.04 -10.13
C SER A 251 16.16 15.53 -10.22
N ALA A 252 15.71 14.93 -9.12
CA ALA A 252 15.24 13.56 -9.06
C ALA A 252 13.96 13.47 -8.23
N ASN A 253 13.18 12.43 -8.47
CA ASN A 253 11.93 12.18 -7.77
C ASN A 253 12.17 11.58 -6.39
N TYR A 254 11.25 11.83 -5.46
CA TYR A 254 11.28 11.23 -4.13
C TYR A 254 9.89 10.82 -3.67
N ARG A 255 9.87 9.97 -2.64
CA ARG A 255 8.74 9.81 -1.73
C ARG A 255 9.05 10.39 -0.36
N GLN A 256 8.07 11.00 0.29
CA GLN A 256 8.26 11.72 1.54
C GLN A 256 7.18 11.39 2.56
N LEU A 257 7.63 11.18 3.79
CA LEU A 257 6.81 11.05 4.98
C LEU A 257 7.01 12.30 5.85
N GLY A 258 5.93 12.75 6.50
CA GLY A 258 5.96 13.92 7.36
C GLY A 258 5.28 13.70 8.71
N ASN A 259 5.67 14.49 9.71
CA ASN A 259 5.09 14.40 11.05
C ASN A 259 3.64 14.93 11.12
N SER A 260 3.24 15.80 10.19
CA SER A 260 1.93 16.46 10.17
C SER A 260 1.05 16.03 9.00
N THR A 261 1.46 15.00 8.25
CA THR A 261 0.71 14.43 7.13
C THR A 261 0.51 12.95 7.38
N ASP A 262 -0.64 12.46 6.95
CA ASP A 262 -0.99 11.05 7.01
C ASP A 262 -0.70 10.34 5.68
N GLN A 263 -0.28 11.10 4.66
CA GLN A 263 -0.05 10.62 3.30
C GLN A 263 1.42 10.32 3.01
N LEU A 264 1.64 9.45 2.02
CA LEU A 264 2.92 9.31 1.36
C LEU A 264 2.97 10.33 0.22
N GLU A 265 3.77 11.38 0.39
CA GLU A 265 3.86 12.47 -0.57
C GLU A 265 4.90 12.15 -1.65
N ASN A 266 4.70 12.67 -2.86
CA ASN A 266 5.69 12.60 -3.93
C ASN A 266 6.07 14.00 -4.42
N GLY A 267 7.24 14.09 -5.03
CA GLY A 267 7.74 15.34 -5.59
C GLY A 267 9.12 15.15 -6.21
N SER A 268 9.78 16.28 -6.48
CA SER A 268 11.14 16.30 -7.00
C SER A 268 11.99 17.29 -6.23
N TYR A 269 13.23 16.91 -5.92
CA TYR A 269 14.24 17.80 -5.35
C TYR A 269 15.40 17.99 -6.33
N TRP A 270 16.17 19.06 -6.15
CA TRP A 270 17.41 19.27 -6.88
C TRP A 270 18.37 18.09 -6.69
N SER A 271 19.16 17.79 -7.72
CA SER A 271 20.04 16.61 -7.71
C SER A 271 21.11 16.65 -6.61
N VAL A 272 21.41 17.86 -6.11
CA VAL A 272 22.38 18.12 -5.05
C VAL A 272 21.79 18.02 -3.64
N THR A 273 20.47 17.86 -3.48
CA THR A 273 19.86 17.65 -2.16
C THR A 273 20.31 16.29 -1.60
N GLY A 274 20.55 16.19 -0.30
CA GLY A 274 20.80 14.91 0.37
C GLY A 274 19.54 14.34 0.98
N CYS A 275 19.09 13.17 0.52
CA CYS A 275 17.95 12.44 1.06
C CYS A 275 18.33 11.01 1.42
N SER A 276 17.46 10.33 2.17
CA SER A 276 17.65 8.92 2.51
C SER A 276 17.43 8.03 1.28
N VAL A 277 17.92 6.79 1.35
CA VAL A 277 17.71 5.76 0.33
C VAL A 277 17.17 4.51 1.01
N ARG A 278 16.22 3.83 0.38
CA ARG A 278 15.61 2.59 0.86
C ARG A 278 15.71 1.56 -0.26
N CYS A 279 16.59 0.58 -0.16
CA CYS A 279 16.76 -0.40 -1.24
C CYS A 279 15.56 -1.36 -1.31
N ILE A 280 15.27 -1.83 -2.52
CA ILE A 280 14.25 -2.84 -2.85
C ILE A 280 14.91 -3.95 -3.69
N GLU A 281 14.45 -5.19 -3.55
CA GLU A 281 14.91 -6.35 -4.33
C GLU A 281 14.47 -6.26 -5.81
N ASP A 282 15.30 -6.78 -6.73
CA ASP A 282 15.07 -6.80 -8.19
C ASP A 282 13.96 -7.77 -8.67
#